data_AF-A0A9P7PTP7-F1
#
_entry.id   AF-A0A9P7PTP7-F1
#
_cell.length_a   1.000
_cell.length_b   1.000
_cell.length_c   1.000
_cell.angle_alpha   90.00
_cell.angle_beta   90.00
_cell.angle_gamma   90.00
#
_symmetry.space_group_name_H-M   'P 1'
#
loop_
_entity.id
_entity.type
_entity.pdbx_description
1 polymer ?
#
loop_
_entity_poly.entity_id
_entity_poly.type
_entity_poly.pdbx_seq_one_letter_code
_entity_poly.pdbx_strand_id
1 'polypeptide(L)' 'MRNIMMYNGRLSGIIDWETCGWFPDYWDYTKAHYITKFNRRWLKMVDAVFGKLGNYEAELTVERQLWEYCF' A
#
# COMPACT_ATOMS: atom_id res chain seq x y z
N MET A 1 6.21 4.64 6.08
CA MET A 1 6.37 3.26 6.59
C MET A 1 7.19 3.30 7.87
N ARG A 2 6.60 2.98 9.01
CA ARG A 2 7.28 2.94 10.33
C ARG A 2 7.26 1.55 10.98
N ASN A 3 6.57 0.59 10.36
CA ASN A 3 6.27 -0.72 10.97
C ASN A 3 7.07 -1.87 10.35
N ILE A 4 8.06 -1.55 9.51
CA ILE A 4 8.94 -2.51 8.86
C ILE A 4 10.36 -2.26 9.36
N MET A 5 10.96 -3.27 10.00
CA MET A 5 12.33 -3.21 10.49
C MET A 5 13.30 -3.80 9.47
N MET A 6 14.46 -3.15 9.32
CA MET A 6 15.54 -3.58 8.43
C MET A 6 16.81 -3.79 9.23
N TYR A 7 17.49 -4.90 9.00
CA TYR A 7 18.81 -5.20 9.57
C TYR A 7 19.74 -5.69 8.46
N ASN A 8 20.89 -5.03 8.30
CA ASN A 8 21.87 -5.33 7.25
C ASN A 8 21.27 -5.43 5.84
N GLY A 9 20.36 -4.51 5.49
CA GLY A 9 19.69 -4.47 4.18
C GLY A 9 18.63 -5.55 3.97
N ARG A 10 18.29 -6.33 4.99
CA ARG A 10 17.26 -7.37 4.95
C ARG A 10 16.11 -7.04 5.88
N LEU A 11 14.91 -7.48 5.52
CA LEU A 11 13.74 -7.44 6.39
C LEU A 11 14.05 -8.24 7.67
N SER A 12 13.93 -7.59 8.83
CA SER A 12 14.21 -8.20 10.13
C SER A 12 12.99 -8.33 11.03
N GLY A 13 11.89 -7.68 10.68
CA GLY A 13 10.63 -7.84 11.38
C GLY A 13 9.53 -6.90 10.89
N ILE A 14 8.30 -7.29 11.18
CA ILE A 14 7.10 -6.47 11.01
C ILE A 14 6.51 -6.33 12.41
N ILE A 15 6.15 -5.10 12.78
CA ILE A 15 5.58 -4.77 14.10
C ILE A 15 4.22 -4.10 13.91
N ASP A 16 3.55 -3.77 15.02
CA ASP A 16 2.27 -3.04 15.00
C ASP A 16 1.15 -3.83 14.29
N TRP A 17 0.90 -5.04 14.80
CA TRP A 17 -0.06 -6.02 14.25
C TRP A 17 -1.50 -5.81 14.77
N GLU A 18 -1.76 -4.77 15.55
CA GLU A 18 -3.07 -4.54 16.20
C GLU A 18 -4.23 -4.36 15.23
N THR A 19 -3.93 -3.97 13.98
CA THR A 19 -4.91 -3.83 12.88
C THR A 19 -4.79 -4.94 11.82
N CYS A 20 -4.03 -6.00 12.09
CA CYS A 20 -3.89 -7.11 11.15
C CYS A 20 -5.15 -7.97 11.11
N GLY A 21 -5.48 -8.47 9.92
CA GLY A 21 -6.59 -9.39 9.71
C GLY A 21 -6.57 -9.96 8.29
N TRP A 22 -7.51 -10.85 8.02
CA TRP A 22 -7.72 -11.38 6.67
C TRP A 22 -8.56 -10.39 5.87
N PHE A 23 -7.87 -9.52 5.13
CA PHE A 23 -8.47 -8.55 4.22
C PHE A 23 -8.15 -8.91 2.77
N PRO A 24 -8.93 -8.40 1.79
CA PRO A 24 -8.57 -8.53 0.38
C PRO A 24 -7.21 -7.89 0.10
N ASP A 25 -6.45 -8.44 -0.85
CA ASP A 25 -5.12 -7.93 -1.24
C ASP A 25 -5.14 -6.43 -1.64
N TYR A 26 -6.28 -5.96 -2.14
CA TYR A 26 -6.51 -4.55 -2.46
C TYR A 26 -6.29 -3.61 -1.25
N TRP A 27 -6.50 -4.09 -0.02
CA TRP A 27 -6.33 -3.31 1.21
C TRP A 27 -4.90 -2.79 1.37
N ASP A 28 -3.90 -3.65 1.16
CA ASP A 28 -2.49 -3.25 1.25
C ASP A 28 -2.07 -2.38 0.07
N TYR A 29 -2.62 -2.67 -1.13
CA TYR A 29 -2.40 -1.85 -2.33
C TYR A 29 -2.86 -0.41 -2.13
N THR A 30 -4.11 -0.22 -1.73
CA THR A 30 -4.69 1.13 -1.56
C THR A 30 -4.00 1.89 -0.41
N LYS A 31 -3.68 1.22 0.70
CA LYS A 31 -2.96 1.80 1.83
C LYS A 31 -1.56 2.26 1.44
N ALA A 32 -0.85 1.49 0.61
CA ALA A 32 0.47 1.87 0.09
C ALA A 32 0.41 3.08 -0.87
N HIS A 33 -0.67 3.22 -1.64
CA HIS A 33 -0.95 4.41 -2.45
C HIS A 33 -1.28 5.62 -1.57
N TYR A 34 -2.08 5.46 -0.52
CA TYR A 34 -2.52 6.55 0.34
C TYR A 34 -1.37 7.17 1.16
N ILE A 35 -0.63 6.35 1.91
CA ILE A 35 0.40 6.81 2.85
C ILE A 35 1.57 7.49 2.13
N THR A 36 1.85 7.08 0.89
CA THR A 36 3.02 7.49 0.10
C THR A 36 2.65 8.07 -1.27
N LYS A 37 1.49 8.74 -1.35
CA LYS A 37 0.85 9.24 -2.57
C LYS A 37 1.68 10.14 -3.49
N PHE A 38 2.77 10.74 -2.99
CA PHE A 38 3.64 11.60 -3.78
C PHE A 38 4.97 10.96 -4.20
N ASN A 39 5.30 9.77 -3.68
CA ASN A 39 6.56 9.10 -4.01
C ASN A 39 6.41 8.24 -5.27
N ARG A 40 6.70 8.84 -6.43
CA ARG A 40 6.54 8.17 -7.75
C ARG A 40 7.31 6.87 -7.89
N ARG A 41 8.51 6.76 -7.31
CA ARG A 41 9.32 5.52 -7.37
C ARG A 41 8.64 4.41 -6.57
N TRP A 42 8.13 4.76 -5.40
CA TRP A 42 7.36 3.84 -4.57
C TRP A 42 6.08 3.38 -5.26
N LEU A 43 5.28 4.30 -5.82
CA LEU A 43 4.03 3.96 -6.50
C LEU A 43 4.27 2.98 -7.65
N LYS A 44 5.27 3.24 -8.51
CA LYS A 44 5.63 2.31 -9.58
C LYS A 44 6.03 0.91 -9.08
N MET A 45 6.68 0.84 -7.92
CA MET A 45 7.07 -0.44 -7.32
C MET A 45 5.84 -1.18 -6.79
N VAL A 46 4.92 -0.48 -6.10
CA VAL A 46 3.65 -1.03 -5.63
C VAL A 46 2.83 -1.57 -6.82
N ASP A 47 2.66 -0.78 -7.88
CA ASP A 47 1.90 -1.17 -9.08
C ASP A 47 2.51 -2.42 -9.72
N ALA A 48 3.85 -2.51 -9.82
CA ALA A 48 4.53 -3.67 -10.38
C ALA A 48 4.41 -4.93 -9.51
N VAL A 49 4.35 -4.80 -8.18
CA VAL A 49 4.19 -5.94 -7.26
C VAL A 49 2.76 -6.44 -7.27
N PHE A 50 1.79 -5.55 -7.12
CA PHE A 50 0.37 -5.91 -7.02
C PHE A 50 -0.28 -6.20 -8.37
N GLY A 51 0.28 -5.71 -9.49
CA GLY A 51 -0.17 -6.07 -10.84
C GLY A 51 -0.11 -7.57 -11.14
N LYS A 52 0.61 -8.36 -10.33
CA LYS A 52 0.60 -9.83 -10.41
C LYS A 52 -0.65 -10.47 -9.81
N LEU A 53 -1.37 -9.76 -8.94
CA LEU A 53 -2.56 -10.23 -8.23
C LEU A 53 -3.85 -9.80 -8.94
N GLY A 54 -3.80 -8.70 -9.70
CA GLY A 54 -4.94 -8.23 -10.49
C GLY A 54 -4.75 -6.81 -11.01
N ASN A 55 -5.76 -6.30 -11.71
CA ASN A 55 -5.86 -4.90 -12.08
C ASN A 55 -6.77 -4.17 -11.09
N TYR A 56 -6.22 -3.20 -10.37
CA TYR A 56 -6.93 -2.40 -9.36
C TYR A 56 -7.05 -0.91 -9.75
N GLU A 57 -6.77 -0.55 -11.01
CA GLU A 57 -6.74 0.85 -11.47
C GLU A 57 -8.11 1.53 -11.32
N ALA A 58 -9.20 0.82 -11.61
CA ALA A 58 -10.55 1.34 -11.51
C ALA A 58 -10.93 1.64 -10.05
N GLU A 59 -10.70 0.67 -9.17
CA GLU A 59 -10.95 0.77 -7.73
C GLU A 59 -10.13 1.91 -7.11
N LEU A 60 -8.84 2.01 -7.46
CA LEU A 60 -7.97 3.07 -6.96
C LEU A 60 -8.37 4.45 -7.45
N THR A 61 -8.91 4.56 -8.67
CA THR A 61 -9.41 5.82 -9.20
C THR A 61 -10.59 6.33 -8.38
N VAL A 62 -11.55 5.47 -8.07
CA VAL A 62 -12.69 5.79 -7.20
C VAL A 62 -12.22 6.16 -5.80
N GLU A 63 -11.29 5.39 -5.25
CA GLU A 63 -10.73 5.62 -3.92
C GLU A 63 -10.04 6.98 -3.80
N ARG A 64 -9.29 7.41 -4.82
CA ARG A 64 -8.66 8.74 -4.85
C ARG A 64 -9.68 9.87 -4.87
N GLN A 65 -10.78 9.71 -5.61
CA GLN A 65 -11.87 10.68 -5.61
C GLN A 65 -12.52 10.77 -4.22
N LEU A 66 -12.71 9.63 -3.54
CA LEU A 66 -13.22 9.61 -2.17
C LEU A 66 -12.27 10.31 -1.20
N TRP A 67 -10.96 10.12 -1.34
CA TRP A 67 -9.98 10.81 -0.51
C TRP A 67 -10.06 12.33 -0.66
N GLU A 68 -10.16 12.83 -1.90
CA GLU A 68 -10.28 14.27 -2.17
C GLU A 68 -11.61 14.86 -1.68
N TYR A 69 -12.68 14.06 -1.65
CA TYR A 69 -13.96 14.48 -1.12
C TYR A 69 -13.98 14.54 0.42
N CYS A 70 -13.34 13.58 1.08
CA CYS A 70 -13.40 13.41 2.53
C CYS A 70 -12.29 14.14 3.31
N PHE A 71 -11.14 14.40 2.71
CA PHE A 71 -9.93 14.91 3.38
C PHE A 71 -9.23 16.01 2.59
#